data_AF-A0A2N6BXD8-F1
#
_entry.id   AF-A0A2N6BXD8-F1
#
_cell.length_a   1.000
_cell.length_b   1.000
_cell.length_c   1.000
_cell.angle_alpha   90.00
_cell.angle_beta   90.00
_cell.angle_gamma   90.00
#
_symmetry.space_group_name_H-M   'P 1'
#
loop_
_entity.id
_entity.type
_entity.pdbx_description
1 polymer ?
#
loop_
_entity_poly.entity_id
_entity_poly.type
_entity_poly.pdbx_seq_one_letter_code
_entity_poly.pdbx_strand_id
1 'polypeptide(L)'
;MTHENGTSTLINSLKQSLETWHRQTQTISSDPNALNWKRVNIESFTSVIENLGLSSIKLRRARDSFAELIQEILHQITLLSNALHNLESDIKHGQMAPEIAKAAAHKIEEQCQELKQEMDKLLDHHKILVEGCKTLKENLNFYTFLPQARQLSSGKQKSVFETGYTIYLTVADDPDVEHNENVRNIFTYLGKVKKLQENIEQTKLPPLPAMVSSFVKQQLNICRSSCEQVHFFIHFVSDYFQSEKAHIKAFHDNLNQLKSHSLTELLLEIPSQTEVAGRCIQRFTHKKFLMDEIQKAYRLLLFVEYFLDLLTTDFIPYLQKQVSRKNGLLNPQTLAMARSRSYFNGIRGLWRFVRMLLFSFSAQSLISQNILEEKIAEAINTCPTFFSTESPDNNQTTSFINSFFDEYKSPFPRDELVDITKKSMLTYASILFKVFHKFKAEPEEGVEEEHRVMTLGRLSDKIEIRAENLRKYREKFENKDAS
;
A
#
# COMPACT_ATOMS: atom_id res chain seq x y z
N MET A 1 45.09 -44.69 -50.48
CA MET A 1 44.61 -45.00 -49.11
C MET A 1 44.26 -43.76 -48.27
N THR A 2 44.88 -42.58 -48.45
CA THR A 2 44.47 -41.35 -47.73
C THR A 2 43.24 -40.63 -48.32
N HIS A 3 42.94 -40.81 -49.61
CA HIS A 3 41.80 -40.16 -50.29
C HIS A 3 40.44 -40.85 -50.05
N GLU A 4 40.40 -42.16 -49.78
CA GLU A 4 39.15 -42.89 -49.49
C GLU A 4 38.55 -42.52 -48.13
N ASN A 5 39.40 -42.14 -47.16
CA ASN A 5 38.94 -41.70 -45.84
C ASN A 5 38.17 -40.38 -45.90
N GLY A 6 38.59 -39.43 -46.74
CA GLY A 6 37.97 -38.09 -46.83
C GLY A 6 36.55 -38.10 -47.40
N THR A 7 36.34 -38.82 -48.50
CA THR A 7 35.01 -38.94 -49.14
C THR A 7 34.05 -39.74 -48.26
N SER A 8 34.53 -40.79 -47.57
CA SER A 8 33.71 -41.55 -46.62
C SER A 8 33.27 -40.71 -45.41
N THR A 9 34.16 -39.88 -44.85
CA THR A 9 33.79 -38.93 -43.78
C THR A 9 32.77 -37.89 -44.26
N LEU A 10 32.91 -37.36 -45.47
CA LEU A 10 31.97 -36.39 -46.03
C LEU A 10 30.57 -37.00 -46.23
N ILE A 11 30.49 -38.20 -46.84
CA ILE A 11 29.23 -38.93 -47.04
C ILE A 11 28.53 -39.21 -45.70
N ASN A 12 29.28 -39.67 -44.70
CA ASN A 12 28.72 -39.92 -43.36
C ASN A 12 28.21 -38.64 -42.68
N SER A 13 28.95 -37.53 -42.81
CA SER A 13 28.51 -36.22 -42.29
C SER A 13 27.22 -35.76 -42.95
N LEU A 14 27.13 -35.85 -44.29
CA LEU A 14 25.95 -35.44 -45.05
C LEU A 14 24.72 -36.28 -44.70
N LYS A 15 24.87 -37.60 -44.51
CA LYS A 15 23.79 -38.48 -44.01
C LYS A 15 23.27 -38.00 -42.66
N GLN A 16 24.18 -37.77 -41.72
CA GLN A 16 23.81 -37.34 -40.37
C GLN A 16 23.09 -35.99 -40.39
N SER A 17 23.53 -35.06 -41.24
CA SER A 17 22.84 -33.78 -41.45
C SER A 17 21.43 -33.97 -42.03
N LEU A 18 21.26 -34.76 -43.09
CA LEU A 18 19.96 -35.03 -43.71
C LEU A 18 18.99 -35.73 -42.76
N GLU A 19 19.45 -36.73 -41.99
CA GLU A 19 18.63 -37.38 -40.95
C GLU A 19 18.20 -36.41 -39.85
N THR A 20 19.12 -35.53 -39.42
CA THR A 20 18.83 -34.51 -38.41
C THR A 20 17.77 -33.53 -38.92
N TRP A 21 17.94 -33.01 -40.14
CA TRP A 21 16.97 -32.11 -40.77
C TRP A 21 15.63 -32.79 -40.99
N HIS A 22 15.61 -34.06 -41.39
CA HIS A 22 14.36 -34.81 -41.55
C HIS A 22 13.57 -34.88 -40.24
N ARG A 23 14.22 -35.27 -39.14
CA ARG A 23 13.60 -35.33 -37.80
C ARG A 23 13.15 -33.95 -37.33
N GLN A 24 13.96 -32.92 -37.57
CA GLN A 24 13.66 -31.55 -37.17
C GLN A 24 12.45 -31.01 -37.92
N THR A 25 12.38 -31.18 -39.25
CA THR A 25 11.25 -30.76 -40.07
C THR A 25 9.97 -31.51 -39.70
N GLN A 26 10.05 -32.81 -39.42
CA GLN A 26 8.90 -33.57 -38.91
C GLN A 26 8.41 -33.02 -37.56
N THR A 27 9.32 -32.74 -36.63
CA THR A 27 8.98 -32.16 -35.32
C THR A 27 8.28 -30.81 -35.50
N ILE A 28 8.87 -29.90 -36.28
CA ILE A 28 8.31 -28.57 -36.60
C ILE A 28 6.94 -28.68 -37.26
N SER A 29 6.77 -29.63 -38.20
CA SER A 29 5.50 -29.82 -38.90
C SER A 29 4.36 -30.27 -37.99
N SER A 30 4.69 -30.83 -36.83
CA SER A 30 3.73 -31.33 -35.83
C SER A 30 3.50 -30.37 -34.66
N ASP A 31 4.18 -29.22 -34.61
CA ASP A 31 4.05 -28.29 -33.49
C ASP A 31 2.66 -27.63 -33.47
N PRO A 32 1.83 -27.88 -32.44
CA PRO A 32 0.48 -27.33 -32.36
C PRO A 32 0.46 -25.80 -32.31
N ASN A 33 1.48 -25.16 -31.72
CA ASN A 33 1.53 -23.70 -31.63
C ASN A 33 1.73 -23.04 -32.99
N ALA A 34 2.48 -23.67 -33.88
CA ALA A 34 2.64 -23.20 -35.25
C ALA A 34 1.41 -23.54 -36.12
N LEU A 35 0.90 -24.77 -35.99
CA LEU A 35 -0.23 -25.25 -36.80
C LEU A 35 -1.54 -24.51 -36.53
N ASN A 36 -1.77 -24.03 -35.31
CA ASN A 36 -2.98 -23.30 -34.95
C ASN A 36 -3.20 -22.04 -35.81
N TRP A 37 -2.13 -21.42 -36.31
CA TRP A 37 -2.20 -20.23 -37.18
C TRP A 37 -2.76 -20.52 -38.57
N LYS A 38 -2.71 -21.78 -39.04
CA LYS A 38 -3.16 -22.17 -40.38
C LYS A 38 -4.63 -21.79 -40.66
N ARG A 39 -5.47 -21.79 -39.62
CA ARG A 39 -6.91 -21.49 -39.72
C ARG A 39 -7.25 -20.02 -39.45
N VAL A 40 -6.25 -19.20 -39.10
CA VAL A 40 -6.46 -17.80 -38.71
C VAL A 40 -6.39 -16.91 -39.94
N ASN A 41 -7.43 -16.12 -40.17
CA ASN A 41 -7.39 -15.04 -41.17
C ASN A 41 -6.67 -13.81 -40.59
N ILE A 42 -5.34 -13.77 -40.70
CA ILE A 42 -4.50 -12.70 -40.14
C ILE A 42 -4.88 -11.32 -40.69
N GLU A 43 -5.38 -11.23 -41.93
CA GLU A 43 -5.85 -9.96 -42.53
C GLU A 43 -6.97 -9.34 -41.72
N SER A 44 -7.97 -10.13 -41.36
CA SER A 44 -9.13 -9.69 -40.56
C SER A 44 -8.77 -9.25 -39.15
N PHE A 45 -7.62 -9.68 -38.62
CA PHE A 45 -7.19 -9.39 -37.25
C PHE A 45 -5.96 -8.47 -37.16
N THR A 46 -5.57 -7.82 -38.26
CA THR A 46 -4.35 -6.97 -38.34
C THR A 46 -4.24 -5.99 -37.17
N SER A 47 -5.30 -5.20 -36.92
CA SER A 47 -5.34 -4.22 -35.83
C SER A 47 -5.20 -4.87 -34.44
N VAL A 48 -5.89 -5.98 -34.20
CA VAL A 48 -5.83 -6.71 -32.91
C VAL A 48 -4.43 -7.26 -32.67
N ILE A 49 -3.82 -7.87 -33.69
CA ILE A 49 -2.47 -8.46 -33.62
C ILE A 49 -1.42 -7.37 -33.35
N GLU A 50 -1.50 -6.25 -34.05
CA GLU A 50 -0.57 -5.13 -33.88
C GLU A 50 -0.72 -4.46 -32.50
N ASN A 51 -1.95 -4.34 -31.99
CA ASN A 51 -2.20 -3.82 -30.64
C ASN A 51 -1.66 -4.73 -29.53
N LEU A 52 -1.40 -6.01 -29.82
CA LEU A 52 -0.73 -6.94 -28.92
C LEU A 52 0.80 -6.94 -29.07
N GLY A 53 1.36 -6.04 -29.89
CA GLY A 53 2.80 -5.91 -30.13
C GLY A 53 3.36 -6.91 -31.14
N LEU A 54 2.50 -7.62 -31.88
CA LEU A 54 2.92 -8.61 -32.88
C LEU A 54 2.91 -8.01 -34.30
N SER A 55 3.88 -8.42 -35.13
CA SER A 55 3.91 -8.00 -36.53
C SER A 55 2.97 -8.86 -37.38
N SER A 56 1.84 -8.27 -37.76
CA SER A 56 0.84 -8.88 -38.66
C SER A 56 1.45 -9.37 -39.98
N ILE A 57 2.38 -8.60 -40.56
CA ILE A 57 3.08 -8.90 -41.81
C ILE A 57 3.99 -10.13 -41.65
N LYS A 58 4.81 -10.18 -40.59
CA LYS A 58 5.71 -11.32 -40.35
C LYS A 58 4.93 -12.59 -40.07
N LEU A 59 3.87 -12.52 -39.25
CA LEU A 59 3.00 -13.65 -38.96
C LEU A 59 2.30 -14.17 -40.21
N ARG A 60 1.81 -13.28 -41.08
CA ARG A 60 1.18 -13.66 -42.35
C ARG A 60 2.14 -14.38 -43.26
N ARG A 61 3.32 -13.79 -43.49
CA ARG A 61 4.37 -14.40 -44.33
C ARG A 61 4.78 -15.77 -43.81
N ALA A 62 5.01 -15.88 -42.50
CA ALA A 62 5.36 -17.15 -41.88
C ALA A 62 4.24 -18.18 -42.07
N ARG A 63 2.97 -17.83 -41.80
CA ARG A 63 1.81 -18.72 -41.96
C ARG A 63 1.68 -19.23 -43.39
N ASP A 64 1.73 -18.34 -44.38
CA ASP A 64 1.45 -18.67 -45.78
C ASP A 64 2.52 -19.58 -46.38
N SER A 65 3.79 -19.31 -46.07
CA SER A 65 4.90 -20.11 -46.59
C SER A 65 5.18 -21.38 -45.77
N PHE A 66 4.63 -21.55 -44.56
CA PHE A 66 5.03 -22.62 -43.65
C PHE A 66 4.82 -24.03 -44.24
N ALA A 67 3.63 -24.30 -44.77
CA ALA A 67 3.28 -25.64 -45.26
C ALA A 67 4.03 -26.00 -46.55
N GLU A 68 4.16 -25.04 -47.46
CA GLU A 68 4.90 -25.21 -48.73
C GLU A 68 6.39 -25.45 -48.45
N LEU A 69 6.98 -24.68 -47.54
CA LEU A 69 8.39 -24.82 -47.15
C LEU A 69 8.68 -26.18 -46.51
N ILE A 70 7.78 -26.70 -45.67
CA ILE A 70 7.89 -28.05 -45.11
C ILE A 70 7.87 -29.11 -46.21
N GLN A 71 6.95 -29.01 -47.17
CA GLN A 71 6.84 -29.97 -48.27
C GLN A 71 8.09 -29.95 -49.16
N GLU A 72 8.57 -28.76 -49.52
CA GLU A 72 9.78 -28.59 -50.32
C GLU A 72 11.00 -29.18 -49.62
N ILE A 73 11.22 -28.85 -48.35
CA ILE A 73 12.34 -29.38 -47.56
C ILE A 73 12.29 -30.91 -47.46
N LEU A 74 11.12 -31.50 -47.16
CA LEU A 74 10.99 -32.96 -47.09
C LEU A 74 11.24 -33.63 -48.44
N HIS A 75 10.81 -33.01 -49.54
CA HIS A 75 11.07 -33.49 -50.89
C HIS A 75 12.58 -33.43 -51.21
N GLN A 76 13.24 -32.31 -50.95
CA GLN A 76 14.68 -32.13 -51.16
C GLN A 76 15.52 -33.09 -50.31
N ILE A 77 15.16 -33.29 -49.03
CA ILE A 77 15.81 -34.29 -48.16
C ILE A 77 15.71 -35.68 -48.79
N THR A 78 14.55 -36.04 -49.35
CA THR A 78 14.35 -37.36 -49.98
C THR A 78 15.21 -37.50 -51.24
N LEU A 79 15.25 -36.49 -52.10
CA LEU A 79 16.09 -36.47 -53.30
C LEU A 79 17.58 -36.61 -52.96
N LEU A 80 18.07 -35.82 -52.01
CA LEU A 80 19.47 -35.84 -51.59
C LEU A 80 19.84 -37.13 -50.88
N SER A 81 18.94 -37.69 -50.07
CA SER A 81 19.16 -38.98 -49.41
C SER A 81 19.29 -40.12 -50.43
N ASN A 82 18.43 -40.13 -51.46
CA ASN A 82 18.51 -41.11 -52.55
C ASN A 82 19.78 -40.94 -53.39
N ALA A 83 20.13 -39.70 -53.74
CA ALA A 83 21.37 -39.40 -54.48
C ALA A 83 22.62 -39.87 -53.72
N LEU A 84 22.62 -39.68 -52.40
CA LEU A 84 23.72 -40.04 -51.53
C LEU A 84 23.79 -41.56 -51.29
N HIS A 85 22.65 -42.25 -51.20
CA HIS A 85 22.60 -43.71 -51.17
C HIS A 85 23.11 -44.35 -52.47
N ASN A 86 22.73 -43.79 -53.62
CA ASN A 86 23.24 -44.22 -54.93
C ASN A 86 24.76 -44.02 -55.02
N LEU A 87 25.26 -42.84 -54.62
CA LEU A 87 26.69 -42.55 -54.61
C LEU A 87 27.47 -43.52 -53.70
N GLU A 88 26.94 -43.82 -52.52
CA GLU A 88 27.56 -44.81 -51.62
C GLU A 88 27.55 -46.22 -52.22
N SER A 89 26.45 -46.63 -52.85
CA SER A 89 26.37 -47.90 -53.56
C SER A 89 27.40 -47.99 -54.69
N ASP A 90 27.51 -46.95 -55.51
CA ASP A 90 28.45 -46.91 -56.64
C ASP A 90 29.91 -46.96 -56.17
N ILE A 91 30.24 -46.28 -55.06
CA ILE A 91 31.56 -46.35 -54.41
C ILE A 91 31.82 -47.76 -53.87
N LYS A 92 30.86 -48.36 -53.15
CA LYS A 92 31.01 -49.68 -52.51
C LYS A 92 31.18 -50.81 -53.53
N HIS A 93 30.53 -50.72 -54.68
CA HIS A 93 30.62 -51.71 -55.75
C HIS A 93 31.75 -51.42 -56.76
N GLY A 94 32.57 -50.40 -56.52
CA GLY A 94 33.69 -50.03 -57.40
C GLY A 94 33.26 -49.55 -58.79
N GLN A 95 32.02 -49.08 -58.93
CA GLN A 95 31.41 -48.69 -60.21
C GLN A 95 31.76 -47.25 -60.62
N MET A 96 32.43 -46.49 -59.76
CA MET A 96 32.76 -45.09 -59.99
C MET A 96 34.24 -44.79 -59.66
N ALA A 97 34.89 -44.02 -60.53
CA ALA A 97 36.27 -43.58 -60.28
C ALA A 97 36.33 -42.60 -59.08
N PRO A 98 37.39 -42.64 -58.24
CA PRO A 98 37.47 -41.85 -57.01
C PRO A 98 37.29 -40.33 -57.20
N GLU A 99 37.84 -39.77 -58.28
CA GLU A 99 37.71 -38.33 -58.61
C GLU A 99 36.27 -37.94 -58.98
N ILE A 100 35.55 -38.84 -59.67
CA ILE A 100 34.14 -38.64 -60.04
C ILE A 100 33.25 -38.73 -58.79
N ALA A 101 33.52 -39.71 -57.93
CA ALA A 101 32.82 -39.88 -56.66
C ALA A 101 33.00 -38.67 -55.73
N LYS A 102 34.22 -38.09 -55.70
CA LYS A 102 34.51 -36.88 -54.94
C LYS A 102 33.78 -35.65 -55.51
N ALA A 103 33.77 -35.47 -56.83
CA ALA A 103 33.02 -34.39 -57.47
C ALA A 103 31.50 -34.50 -57.23
N ALA A 104 30.95 -35.72 -57.29
CA ALA A 104 29.56 -35.99 -56.98
C ALA A 104 29.23 -35.70 -55.50
N ALA A 105 30.10 -36.08 -54.57
CA ALA A 105 29.94 -35.77 -53.14
C ALA A 105 29.93 -34.26 -52.87
N HIS A 106 30.84 -33.50 -53.49
CA HIS A 106 30.85 -32.04 -53.37
C HIS A 106 29.61 -31.39 -54.00
N LYS A 107 29.09 -31.92 -55.10
CA LYS A 107 27.82 -31.43 -55.67
C LYS A 107 26.64 -31.63 -54.72
N ILE A 108 26.57 -32.79 -54.05
CA ILE A 108 25.55 -33.04 -53.02
C ILE A 108 25.76 -32.11 -51.82
N GLU A 109 27.01 -31.85 -51.43
CA GLU A 109 27.35 -30.89 -50.37
C GLU A 109 26.86 -29.47 -50.70
N GLU A 110 27.05 -28.98 -51.92
CA GLU A 110 26.52 -27.69 -52.39
C GLU A 110 24.99 -27.64 -52.30
N GLN A 111 24.30 -28.69 -52.74
CA GLN A 111 22.84 -28.79 -52.62
C GLN A 111 22.38 -28.87 -51.16
N CYS A 112 23.15 -29.52 -50.29
CA CYS A 112 22.90 -29.50 -48.85
C CYS A 112 23.09 -28.09 -48.25
N GLN A 113 23.98 -27.25 -48.78
CA GLN A 113 24.09 -25.85 -48.35
C GLN A 113 22.86 -25.03 -48.75
N GLU A 114 22.29 -25.25 -49.93
CA GLU A 114 21.02 -24.64 -50.35
C GLU A 114 19.87 -25.09 -49.44
N LEU A 115 19.77 -26.40 -49.18
CA LEU A 115 18.78 -26.95 -48.25
C LEU A 115 18.92 -26.37 -46.84
N LYS A 116 20.14 -26.11 -46.37
CA LYS A 116 20.39 -25.46 -45.09
C LYS A 116 19.76 -24.06 -45.02
N GLN A 117 19.82 -23.28 -46.10
CA GLN A 117 19.18 -21.96 -46.14
C GLN A 117 17.66 -22.06 -46.03
N GLU A 118 17.04 -23.06 -46.67
CA GLU A 118 15.60 -23.32 -46.53
C GLU A 118 15.24 -23.81 -45.11
N MET A 119 16.08 -24.64 -44.50
CA MET A 119 15.94 -25.04 -43.10
C MET A 119 16.01 -23.86 -42.14
N ASP A 120 16.94 -22.92 -42.33
CA ASP A 120 17.05 -21.71 -41.51
C ASP A 120 15.79 -20.84 -41.66
N LYS A 121 15.25 -20.69 -42.87
CA LYS A 121 13.97 -20.01 -43.11
C LYS A 121 12.81 -20.71 -42.41
N LEU A 122 12.78 -22.05 -42.40
CA LEU A 122 11.74 -22.82 -41.73
C LEU A 122 11.80 -22.60 -40.21
N LEU A 123 12.99 -22.58 -39.64
CA LEU A 123 13.20 -22.29 -38.22
C LEU A 123 12.76 -20.88 -37.85
N ASP A 124 13.06 -19.89 -38.69
CA ASP A 124 12.60 -18.51 -38.50
C ASP A 124 11.07 -18.41 -38.55
N HIS A 125 10.43 -19.05 -39.53
CA HIS A 125 8.96 -19.08 -39.63
C HIS A 125 8.33 -19.80 -38.43
N HIS A 126 8.87 -20.96 -38.03
CA HIS A 126 8.42 -21.70 -36.85
C HIS A 126 8.52 -20.83 -35.60
N LYS A 127 9.67 -20.16 -35.38
CA LYS A 127 9.88 -19.27 -34.25
C LYS A 127 8.84 -18.14 -34.22
N ILE A 128 8.60 -17.47 -35.35
CA ILE A 128 7.59 -16.38 -35.44
C ILE A 128 6.20 -16.88 -35.02
N LEU A 129 5.78 -18.05 -35.50
CA LEU A 129 4.45 -18.59 -35.22
C LEU A 129 4.31 -19.05 -33.76
N VAL A 130 5.33 -19.72 -33.22
CA VAL A 130 5.33 -20.16 -31.82
C VAL A 130 5.38 -18.97 -30.86
N GLU A 131 6.26 -18.00 -31.12
CA GLU A 131 6.39 -16.78 -30.33
C GLU A 131 5.11 -15.92 -30.40
N GLY A 132 4.48 -15.85 -31.58
CA GLY A 132 3.17 -15.21 -31.73
C GLY A 132 2.08 -15.87 -30.89
N CYS A 133 2.01 -17.21 -30.87
CA CYS A 133 1.04 -17.96 -30.06
C CYS A 133 1.27 -17.72 -28.56
N LYS A 134 2.53 -17.78 -28.13
CA LYS A 134 2.94 -17.55 -26.75
C LYS A 134 2.62 -16.13 -26.31
N THR A 135 3.06 -15.13 -27.06
CA THR A 135 2.82 -13.70 -26.78
C THR A 135 1.34 -13.40 -26.70
N LEU A 136 0.53 -13.93 -27.61
CA LEU A 136 -0.91 -13.73 -27.59
C LEU A 136 -1.51 -14.26 -26.28
N LYS A 137 -1.15 -15.47 -25.85
CA LYS A 137 -1.67 -16.06 -24.61
C LYS A 137 -1.15 -15.38 -23.34
N GLU A 138 0.10 -14.94 -23.32
CA GLU A 138 0.69 -14.20 -22.20
C GLU A 138 0.05 -12.80 -22.04
N ASN A 139 -0.28 -12.16 -23.16
CA ASN A 139 -0.93 -10.86 -23.20
C ASN A 139 -2.45 -10.89 -22.90
N LEU A 140 -3.05 -12.08 -22.69
CA LEU A 140 -4.43 -12.22 -22.21
C LEU A 140 -4.48 -12.01 -20.68
N ASN A 141 -4.28 -10.77 -20.26
CA ASN A 141 -4.42 -10.35 -18.87
C ASN A 141 -5.11 -8.98 -18.78
N PHE A 142 -5.62 -8.64 -17.60
CA PHE A 142 -6.38 -7.40 -17.38
C PHE A 142 -5.57 -6.15 -17.72
N TYR A 143 -4.31 -6.10 -17.29
CA TYR A 143 -3.42 -4.95 -17.46
C TYR A 143 -3.11 -4.65 -18.93
N THR A 144 -2.92 -5.67 -19.76
CA THR A 144 -2.67 -5.48 -21.19
C THR A 144 -3.90 -4.91 -21.91
N PHE A 145 -5.11 -5.18 -21.44
CA PHE A 145 -6.33 -4.60 -22.01
C PHE A 145 -6.61 -3.16 -21.57
N LEU A 146 -6.07 -2.68 -20.45
CA LEU A 146 -6.36 -1.33 -19.95
C LEU A 146 -5.90 -0.19 -20.89
N PRO A 147 -4.67 -0.21 -21.45
CA PRO A 147 -4.26 0.79 -22.44
C PRO A 147 -5.17 0.82 -23.67
N GLN A 148 -5.60 -0.36 -24.14
CA GLN A 148 -6.49 -0.48 -25.29
C GLN A 148 -7.89 0.05 -24.96
N ALA A 149 -8.45 -0.32 -23.81
CA ALA A 149 -9.73 0.18 -23.33
C ALA A 149 -9.73 1.71 -23.16
N ARG A 150 -8.60 2.28 -22.71
CA ARG A 150 -8.38 3.72 -22.62
C ARG A 150 -8.39 4.41 -23.98
N GLN A 151 -7.72 3.82 -24.98
CA GLN A 151 -7.67 4.34 -26.35
C GLN A 151 -9.03 4.30 -27.04
N LEU A 152 -9.81 3.23 -26.82
CA LEU A 152 -11.16 3.07 -27.36
C LEU A 152 -12.18 4.03 -26.72
N SER A 153 -11.90 4.52 -25.51
CA SER A 153 -12.77 5.47 -24.82
C SER A 153 -12.63 6.88 -25.43
N SER A 154 -13.75 7.46 -25.89
CA SER A 154 -13.76 8.81 -26.48
C SER A 154 -14.59 9.82 -25.65
N GLY A 155 -14.22 11.09 -25.73
CA GLY A 155 -14.94 12.20 -25.08
C GLY A 155 -15.24 11.97 -23.59
N LYS A 156 -16.53 11.98 -23.24
CA LYS A 156 -17.00 11.77 -21.85
C LYS A 156 -16.64 10.40 -21.29
N GLN A 157 -16.62 9.34 -22.11
CA GLN A 157 -16.26 7.99 -21.67
C GLN A 157 -14.80 7.90 -21.23
N LYS A 158 -13.91 8.66 -21.90
CA LYS A 158 -12.50 8.75 -21.50
C LYS A 158 -12.37 9.31 -20.09
N SER A 159 -13.04 10.44 -19.78
CA SER A 159 -13.02 11.03 -18.44
C SER A 159 -13.55 10.07 -17.35
N VAL A 160 -14.61 9.32 -17.65
CA VAL A 160 -15.15 8.29 -16.74
C VAL A 160 -14.11 7.18 -16.52
N PHE A 161 -13.48 6.69 -17.60
CA PHE A 161 -12.43 5.69 -17.50
C PHE A 161 -11.24 6.17 -16.66
N GLU A 162 -10.70 7.37 -16.91
CA GLU A 162 -9.57 7.92 -16.13
C GLU A 162 -9.90 8.03 -14.63
N THR A 163 -11.12 8.47 -14.32
CA THR A 163 -11.60 8.60 -12.94
C THR A 163 -11.69 7.23 -12.28
N GLY A 164 -12.34 6.27 -12.94
CA GLY A 164 -12.44 4.89 -12.48
C GLY A 164 -11.07 4.24 -12.30
N TYR A 165 -10.15 4.49 -13.23
CA TYR A 165 -8.79 3.95 -13.20
C TYR A 165 -8.01 4.52 -12.00
N THR A 166 -8.10 5.82 -11.75
CA THR A 166 -7.46 6.45 -10.58
C THR A 166 -7.99 5.87 -9.26
N ILE A 167 -9.30 5.64 -9.17
CA ILE A 167 -9.91 5.04 -7.99
C ILE A 167 -9.44 3.59 -7.84
N TYR A 168 -9.44 2.81 -8.92
CA TYR A 168 -8.92 1.45 -8.94
C TYR A 168 -7.48 1.40 -8.41
N LEU A 169 -6.57 2.23 -8.95
CA LEU A 169 -5.18 2.32 -8.49
C LEU A 169 -5.06 2.68 -6.99
N THR A 170 -6.01 3.46 -6.47
CA THR A 170 -6.04 3.87 -5.06
C THR A 170 -6.47 2.73 -4.12
N VAL A 171 -7.36 1.85 -4.56
CA VAL A 171 -8.02 0.83 -3.69
C VAL A 171 -7.67 -0.62 -4.04
N ALA A 172 -6.98 -0.85 -5.16
CA ALA A 172 -6.53 -2.15 -5.59
C ALA A 172 -5.39 -2.64 -4.71
N ASP A 173 -5.50 -3.91 -4.30
CA ASP A 173 -4.47 -4.64 -3.57
C ASP A 173 -3.73 -5.55 -4.55
N ASP A 174 -3.12 -4.94 -5.58
CA ASP A 174 -2.48 -5.69 -6.65
C ASP A 174 -1.00 -5.30 -6.78
N PRO A 175 -0.06 -6.25 -6.60
CA PRO A 175 1.37 -6.01 -6.70
C PRO A 175 1.85 -5.70 -8.13
N ASP A 176 1.07 -6.06 -9.15
CA ASP A 176 1.43 -5.88 -10.57
C ASP A 176 1.04 -4.50 -11.11
N VAL A 177 0.39 -3.67 -10.28
CA VAL A 177 0.11 -2.29 -10.60
C VAL A 177 1.37 -1.45 -10.35
N GLU A 178 1.97 -0.90 -11.40
CA GLU A 178 2.96 0.17 -11.23
C GLU A 178 2.30 1.38 -10.58
N HIS A 179 2.43 1.51 -9.26
CA HIS A 179 2.02 2.70 -8.54
C HIS A 179 2.94 3.84 -8.97
N ASN A 180 2.45 4.67 -9.88
CA ASN A 180 3.03 5.98 -10.12
C ASN A 180 3.14 6.69 -8.76
N GLU A 181 4.30 7.28 -8.42
CA GLU A 181 4.59 7.89 -7.10
C GLU A 181 3.51 8.90 -6.65
N ASN A 182 2.74 9.42 -7.60
CA ASN A 182 1.66 10.37 -7.40
C ASN A 182 0.32 9.76 -6.93
N VAL A 183 0.08 8.45 -7.10
CA VAL A 183 -1.17 7.79 -6.69
C VAL A 183 -0.95 7.03 -5.39
N ARG A 184 -1.39 7.61 -4.28
CA ARG A 184 -1.28 6.99 -2.95
C ARG A 184 -2.33 5.90 -2.77
N ASN A 185 -1.88 4.66 -2.71
CA ASN A 185 -2.71 3.51 -2.40
C ASN A 185 -3.14 3.51 -0.91
N ILE A 186 -4.40 3.22 -0.60
CA ILE A 186 -4.92 3.13 0.76
C ILE A 186 -4.14 2.15 1.65
N PHE A 187 -3.51 1.11 1.09
CA PHE A 187 -2.68 0.17 1.86
C PHE A 187 -1.38 0.82 2.38
N THR A 188 -0.86 1.84 1.71
CA THR A 188 0.27 2.63 2.24
C THR A 188 -0.12 3.39 3.51
N TYR A 189 -1.41 3.70 3.68
CA TYR A 189 -1.91 4.39 4.86
C TYR A 189 -1.95 3.47 6.06
N LEU A 190 -2.23 2.17 5.87
CA LEU A 190 -2.14 1.17 6.95
C LEU A 190 -0.71 1.07 7.50
N GLY A 191 0.30 1.09 6.62
CA GLY A 191 1.70 1.15 7.04
C GLY A 191 2.00 2.38 7.89
N LYS A 192 1.47 3.56 7.50
CA LYS A 192 1.62 4.81 8.26
C LYS A 192 0.87 4.78 9.60
N VAL A 193 -0.36 4.26 9.64
CA VAL A 193 -1.14 4.05 10.86
C VAL A 193 -0.35 3.20 11.85
N LYS A 194 0.17 2.05 11.41
CA LYS A 194 0.92 1.13 12.25
C LYS A 194 2.17 1.82 12.83
N LYS A 195 2.95 2.50 11.99
CA LYS A 195 4.13 3.26 12.44
C LYS A 195 3.78 4.31 13.49
N LEU A 196 2.69 5.05 13.31
CA LEU A 196 2.24 6.06 14.26
C LEU A 196 1.78 5.43 15.58
N GLN A 197 1.04 4.32 15.53
CA GLN A 197 0.62 3.59 16.73
C GLN A 197 1.84 3.08 17.53
N GLU A 198 2.84 2.50 16.85
CA GLU A 198 4.09 2.06 17.47
C GLU A 198 4.83 3.25 18.13
N ASN A 199 4.91 4.39 17.45
CA ASN A 199 5.54 5.60 18.02
C ASN A 199 4.79 6.10 19.27
N ILE A 200 3.46 6.06 19.27
CA ILE A 200 2.64 6.44 20.44
C ILE A 200 2.90 5.50 21.62
N GLU A 201 2.94 4.18 21.38
CA GLU A 201 3.20 3.18 22.42
C GLU A 201 4.62 3.26 22.99
N GLN A 202 5.60 3.60 22.15
CA GLN A 202 7.00 3.75 22.57
C GLN A 202 7.29 5.08 23.26
N THR A 203 6.35 6.03 23.26
CA THR A 203 6.52 7.34 23.90
C THR A 203 6.63 7.18 25.42
N LYS A 204 7.86 7.28 25.94
CA LYS A 204 8.15 7.23 27.37
C LYS A 204 8.08 8.63 27.97
N LEU A 205 7.17 8.82 28.94
CA LEU A 205 7.08 10.08 29.66
C LEU A 205 8.22 10.22 30.67
N PRO A 206 8.88 11.39 30.74
CA PRO A 206 9.82 11.67 31.82
C PRO A 206 9.08 11.73 33.17
N PRO A 207 9.81 11.74 34.31
CA PRO A 207 9.19 11.92 35.63
C PRO A 207 8.50 13.30 35.68
N LEU A 208 7.17 13.28 35.61
CA LEU A 208 6.28 14.43 35.66
C LEU A 208 5.23 14.21 36.75
N PRO A 209 4.68 15.27 37.38
CA PRO A 209 3.55 15.17 38.30
C PRO A 209 2.43 14.34 37.66
N ALA A 210 1.79 13.46 38.44
CA ALA A 210 0.81 12.51 37.91
C ALA A 210 -0.31 13.20 37.11
N MET A 211 -0.79 14.36 37.56
CA MET A 211 -1.78 15.16 36.83
C MET A 211 -1.29 15.65 35.45
N VAL A 212 -0.01 16.02 35.33
CA VAL A 212 0.60 16.43 34.05
C VAL A 212 0.77 15.21 33.15
N SER A 213 1.25 14.09 33.73
CA SER A 213 1.38 12.82 33.02
C SER A 213 0.04 12.35 32.46
N SER A 214 -1.04 12.43 33.24
CA SER A 214 -2.38 12.05 32.80
C SER A 214 -2.93 12.97 31.71
N PHE A 215 -2.64 14.28 31.77
CA PHE A 215 -2.97 15.19 30.67
C PHE A 215 -2.26 14.81 29.36
N VAL A 216 -0.95 14.55 29.40
CA VAL A 216 -0.19 14.15 28.20
C VAL A 216 -0.70 12.80 27.65
N LYS A 217 -1.00 11.84 28.53
CA LYS A 217 -1.62 10.56 28.14
C LYS A 217 -2.97 10.76 27.44
N GLN A 218 -3.80 11.70 27.88
CA GLN A 218 -5.05 12.03 27.18
C GLN A 218 -4.77 12.55 25.75
N GLN A 219 -3.75 13.38 25.55
CA GLN A 219 -3.38 13.86 24.21
C GLN A 219 -2.84 12.74 23.31
N LEU A 220 -2.05 11.82 23.87
CA LEU A 220 -1.61 10.62 23.15
C LEU A 220 -2.79 9.70 22.79
N ASN A 221 -3.79 9.60 23.66
CA ASN A 221 -5.02 8.84 23.38
C ASN A 221 -5.84 9.45 22.23
N ILE A 222 -5.87 10.78 22.08
CA ILE A 222 -6.49 11.44 20.91
C ILE A 222 -5.78 10.99 19.63
N CYS A 223 -4.44 10.94 19.62
CA CYS A 223 -3.67 10.46 18.47
C CYS A 223 -3.99 9.00 18.15
N ARG A 224 -3.99 8.13 19.17
CA ARG A 224 -4.28 6.71 19.04
C ARG A 224 -5.68 6.47 18.49
N SER A 225 -6.69 7.08 19.10
CA SER A 225 -8.09 6.99 18.65
C SER A 225 -8.23 7.48 17.21
N SER A 226 -7.54 8.55 16.83
CA SER A 226 -7.55 9.07 15.45
C SER A 226 -6.93 8.07 14.46
N CYS A 227 -5.81 7.44 14.80
CA CYS A 227 -5.22 6.37 14.00
C CYS A 227 -6.19 5.17 13.86
N GLU A 228 -6.86 4.79 14.94
CA GLU A 228 -7.88 3.73 14.94
C GLU A 228 -9.06 4.09 14.02
N GLN A 229 -9.55 5.34 14.04
CA GLN A 229 -10.60 5.76 13.11
C GLN A 229 -10.17 5.69 11.65
N VAL A 230 -8.94 6.08 11.33
CA VAL A 230 -8.40 5.94 9.95
C VAL A 230 -8.26 4.47 9.57
N HIS A 231 -7.79 3.62 10.48
CA HIS A 231 -7.70 2.18 10.27
C HIS A 231 -9.06 1.56 9.90
N PHE A 232 -10.08 1.83 10.72
CA PHE A 232 -11.43 1.34 10.45
C PHE A 232 -12.01 1.90 9.15
N PHE A 233 -11.73 3.17 8.84
CA PHE A 233 -12.18 3.77 7.59
C PHE A 233 -11.53 3.11 6.36
N ILE A 234 -10.24 2.77 6.39
CA ILE A 234 -9.57 2.08 5.29
C ILE A 234 -10.16 0.68 5.08
N HIS A 235 -10.44 -0.05 6.15
CA HIS A 235 -11.14 -1.33 6.07
C HIS A 235 -12.51 -1.19 5.44
N PHE A 236 -13.31 -0.24 5.91
CA PHE A 236 -14.60 0.10 5.31
C PHE A 236 -14.48 0.39 3.81
N VAL A 237 -13.51 1.21 3.38
CA VAL A 237 -13.29 1.50 1.95
C VAL A 237 -12.97 0.22 1.18
N SER A 238 -12.08 -0.63 1.69
CA SER A 238 -11.72 -1.88 1.02
C SER A 238 -12.93 -2.80 0.82
N ASP A 239 -13.74 -2.95 1.86
CA ASP A 239 -14.96 -3.77 1.84
C ASP A 239 -16.02 -3.16 0.92
N TYR A 240 -16.15 -1.83 0.94
CA TYR A 240 -17.09 -1.13 0.08
C TYR A 240 -16.78 -1.35 -1.40
N PHE A 241 -15.52 -1.55 -1.80
CA PHE A 241 -15.12 -1.86 -3.18
C PHE A 241 -15.09 -3.37 -3.52
N GLN A 242 -15.57 -4.25 -2.62
CA GLN A 242 -15.47 -5.70 -2.81
C GLN A 242 -16.20 -6.20 -4.07
N SER A 243 -17.35 -5.62 -4.42
CA SER A 243 -18.10 -6.03 -5.62
C SER A 243 -17.37 -5.66 -6.91
N GLU A 244 -16.74 -4.48 -7.00
CA GLU A 244 -15.92 -4.11 -8.15
C GLU A 244 -14.67 -4.96 -8.27
N LYS A 245 -14.02 -5.26 -7.14
CA LYS A 245 -12.89 -6.21 -7.09
C LYS A 245 -13.31 -7.61 -7.56
N ALA A 246 -14.52 -8.07 -7.18
CA ALA A 246 -15.06 -9.35 -7.63
C ALA A 246 -15.31 -9.39 -9.14
N HIS A 247 -15.72 -8.27 -9.76
CA HIS A 247 -15.86 -8.20 -11.22
C HIS A 247 -14.51 -8.30 -11.94
N ILE A 248 -13.44 -7.69 -11.41
CA ILE A 248 -12.10 -7.84 -11.97
C ILE A 248 -11.62 -9.29 -11.82
N LYS A 249 -11.87 -9.91 -10.67
CA LYS A 249 -11.54 -11.33 -10.45
C LYS A 249 -12.27 -12.25 -11.43
N ALA A 250 -13.58 -12.08 -11.59
CA ALA A 250 -14.37 -12.84 -12.55
C ALA A 250 -13.87 -12.64 -13.99
N PHE A 251 -13.45 -11.42 -14.33
CA PHE A 251 -12.82 -11.14 -15.62
C PHE A 251 -11.50 -11.90 -15.78
N HIS A 252 -10.65 -11.93 -14.76
CA HIS A 252 -9.40 -12.70 -14.77
C HIS A 252 -9.67 -14.21 -14.96
N ASP A 253 -10.67 -14.76 -14.27
CA ASP A 253 -11.07 -16.16 -14.42
C ASP A 253 -11.56 -16.45 -15.85
N ASN A 254 -12.34 -15.54 -16.44
CA ASN A 254 -12.78 -15.65 -17.84
C ASN A 254 -11.59 -15.60 -18.82
N LEU A 255 -10.62 -14.71 -18.61
CA LEU A 255 -9.42 -14.65 -19.45
C LEU A 255 -8.60 -15.94 -19.38
N ASN A 256 -8.51 -16.54 -18.19
CA ASN A 256 -7.81 -17.81 -18.03
C ASN A 256 -8.52 -18.98 -18.73
N GLN A 257 -9.85 -18.97 -18.76
CA GLN A 257 -10.62 -19.94 -19.56
C GLN A 257 -10.38 -19.74 -21.05
N LEU A 258 -10.39 -18.49 -21.52
CA LEU A 258 -10.16 -18.15 -22.93
C LEU A 258 -8.81 -18.66 -23.45
N LYS A 259 -7.74 -18.67 -22.63
CA LYS A 259 -6.39 -19.17 -23.03
C LYS A 259 -6.39 -20.62 -23.56
N SER A 260 -7.41 -21.41 -23.22
CA SER A 260 -7.59 -22.79 -23.67
C SER A 260 -8.28 -22.91 -25.04
N HIS A 261 -8.90 -21.84 -25.54
CA HIS A 261 -9.62 -21.83 -26.81
C HIS A 261 -8.68 -21.77 -28.03
N SER A 262 -9.25 -21.93 -29.22
CA SER A 262 -8.51 -21.78 -30.47
C SER A 262 -8.04 -20.34 -30.69
N LEU A 263 -6.95 -20.14 -31.45
CA LEU A 263 -6.43 -18.80 -31.75
C LEU A 263 -7.46 -17.91 -32.46
N THR A 264 -8.29 -18.48 -33.32
CA THR A 264 -9.36 -17.73 -34.01
C THR A 264 -10.40 -17.21 -33.03
N GLU A 265 -10.86 -18.05 -32.10
CA GLU A 265 -11.81 -17.65 -31.05
C GLU A 265 -11.20 -16.58 -30.13
N LEU A 266 -9.93 -16.75 -29.75
CA LEU A 266 -9.20 -15.75 -28.95
C LEU A 266 -9.17 -14.38 -29.64
N LEU A 267 -8.80 -14.34 -30.92
CA LEU A 267 -8.73 -13.10 -31.71
C LEU A 267 -10.10 -12.44 -31.90
N LEU A 268 -11.18 -13.22 -31.99
CA LEU A 268 -12.55 -12.72 -32.06
C LEU A 268 -13.02 -12.13 -30.71
N GLU A 269 -12.60 -12.72 -29.59
CA GLU A 269 -13.01 -12.29 -28.26
C GLU A 269 -12.24 -11.06 -27.75
N ILE A 270 -10.99 -10.84 -28.16
CA ILE A 270 -10.16 -9.72 -27.65
C ILE A 270 -10.88 -8.35 -27.66
N PRO A 271 -11.56 -7.93 -28.75
CA PRO A 271 -12.31 -6.68 -28.74
C PRO A 271 -13.40 -6.64 -27.65
N SER A 272 -14.17 -7.73 -27.51
CA SER A 272 -15.23 -7.84 -26.51
C SER A 272 -14.65 -7.76 -25.09
N GLN A 273 -13.55 -8.46 -24.83
CA GLN A 273 -12.87 -8.49 -23.54
C GLN A 273 -12.23 -7.14 -23.20
N THR A 274 -11.73 -6.42 -24.20
CA THR A 274 -11.19 -5.05 -24.01
C THR A 274 -12.28 -4.10 -23.53
N GLU A 275 -13.49 -4.18 -24.10
CA GLU A 275 -14.63 -3.41 -23.61
C GLU A 275 -15.05 -3.82 -22.19
N VAL A 276 -15.06 -5.12 -21.89
CA VAL A 276 -15.37 -5.62 -20.54
C VAL A 276 -14.37 -5.08 -19.53
N ALA A 277 -13.07 -5.10 -19.83
CA ALA A 277 -12.04 -4.52 -18.99
C ALA A 277 -12.29 -3.02 -18.73
N GLY A 278 -12.63 -2.28 -19.79
CA GLY A 278 -13.05 -0.88 -19.69
C GLY A 278 -14.26 -0.68 -18.77
N ARG A 279 -15.30 -1.51 -18.92
CA ARG A 279 -16.50 -1.48 -18.06
C ARG A 279 -16.17 -1.82 -16.60
N CYS A 280 -15.28 -2.78 -16.34
CA CYS A 280 -14.82 -3.10 -14.99
C CYS A 280 -14.19 -1.89 -14.31
N ILE A 281 -13.32 -1.15 -15.00
CA ILE A 281 -12.72 0.09 -14.49
C ILE A 281 -13.76 1.18 -14.29
N GLN A 282 -14.66 1.38 -15.26
CA GLN A 282 -15.67 2.43 -15.18
C GLN A 282 -16.61 2.28 -13.97
N ARG A 283 -16.86 1.04 -13.49
CA ARG A 283 -17.68 0.78 -12.30
C ARG A 283 -17.16 1.50 -11.05
N PHE A 284 -15.84 1.64 -10.90
CA PHE A 284 -15.24 2.36 -9.76
C PHE A 284 -15.68 3.83 -9.71
N THR A 285 -16.02 4.44 -10.87
CA THR A 285 -16.43 5.86 -10.96
C THR A 285 -17.69 6.17 -10.16
N HIS A 286 -18.60 5.20 -9.97
CA HIS A 286 -19.82 5.41 -9.17
C HIS A 286 -19.51 5.72 -7.70
N LYS A 287 -18.31 5.34 -7.24
CA LYS A 287 -17.85 5.52 -5.86
C LYS A 287 -16.79 6.63 -5.75
N LYS A 288 -16.65 7.49 -6.76
CA LYS A 288 -15.66 8.60 -6.80
C LYS A 288 -15.76 9.57 -5.63
N PHE A 289 -16.93 9.68 -5.00
CA PHE A 289 -17.15 10.55 -3.85
C PHE A 289 -16.29 10.14 -2.64
N LEU A 290 -15.84 8.87 -2.56
CA LEU A 290 -14.95 8.39 -1.51
C LEU A 290 -13.53 8.96 -1.63
N MET A 291 -13.11 9.40 -2.81
CA MET A 291 -11.73 9.87 -3.01
C MET A 291 -11.38 11.10 -2.16
N ASP A 292 -12.34 12.02 -1.98
CA ASP A 292 -12.18 13.18 -1.11
C ASP A 292 -12.00 12.75 0.36
N GLU A 293 -12.77 11.77 0.82
CA GLU A 293 -12.65 11.24 2.18
C GLU A 293 -11.35 10.44 2.40
N ILE A 294 -10.90 9.68 1.40
CA ILE A 294 -9.59 9.01 1.41
C ILE A 294 -8.45 10.04 1.55
N GLN A 295 -8.53 11.17 0.83
CA GLN A 295 -7.57 12.26 0.96
C GLN A 295 -7.63 12.94 2.34
N LYS A 296 -8.84 13.15 2.88
CA LYS A 296 -9.02 13.70 4.24
C LYS A 296 -8.45 12.77 5.31
N ALA A 297 -8.64 11.45 5.18
CA ALA A 297 -8.07 10.46 6.08
C ALA A 297 -6.53 10.50 6.06
N TYR A 298 -5.93 10.64 4.87
CA TYR A 298 -4.48 10.82 4.76
C TYR A 298 -4.00 12.12 5.43
N ARG A 299 -4.69 13.24 5.17
CA ARG A 299 -4.38 14.51 5.82
C ARG A 299 -4.48 14.40 7.35
N LEU A 300 -5.46 13.69 7.87
CA LEU A 300 -5.59 13.41 9.31
C LEU A 300 -4.32 12.70 9.85
N LEU A 301 -3.79 11.70 9.15
CA LEU A 301 -2.54 11.04 9.56
C LEU A 301 -1.34 12.00 9.58
N LEU A 302 -1.26 12.95 8.63
CA LEU A 302 -0.23 13.98 8.66
C LEU A 302 -0.36 14.90 9.88
N PHE A 303 -1.58 15.30 10.24
CA PHE A 303 -1.79 16.10 11.46
C PHE A 303 -1.43 15.33 12.73
N VAL A 304 -1.77 14.04 12.80
CA VAL A 304 -1.40 13.18 13.93
C VAL A 304 0.10 13.04 14.05
N GLU A 305 0.80 12.79 12.94
CA GLU A 305 2.27 12.69 12.90
C GLU A 305 2.92 13.97 13.40
N TYR A 306 2.53 15.11 12.82
CA TYR A 306 3.07 16.41 13.20
C TYR A 306 2.76 16.78 14.67
N PHE A 307 1.54 16.50 15.14
CA PHE A 307 1.18 16.71 16.54
C PHE A 307 2.00 15.84 17.49
N LEU A 308 2.19 14.56 17.14
CA LEU A 308 2.96 13.63 17.96
C LEU A 308 4.42 14.06 18.07
N ASP A 309 5.02 14.50 16.97
CA ASP A 309 6.39 15.01 16.97
C ASP A 309 6.49 16.28 17.83
N LEU A 310 5.64 17.27 17.61
CA LEU A 310 5.61 18.50 18.42
C LEU A 310 5.36 18.23 19.91
N LEU A 311 4.48 17.26 20.22
CA LEU A 311 4.19 16.85 21.59
C LEU A 311 5.43 16.24 22.27
N THR A 312 6.14 15.36 21.57
CA THR A 312 7.25 14.57 22.12
C THR A 312 8.57 15.32 22.12
N THR A 313 8.88 16.02 21.04
CA THR A 313 10.15 16.73 20.82
C THR A 313 10.18 18.09 21.53
N ASP A 314 9.05 18.82 21.59
CA ASP A 314 9.03 20.19 22.13
C ASP A 314 8.21 20.34 23.41
N PHE A 315 6.94 19.91 23.38
CA PHE A 315 6.01 20.23 24.48
C PHE A 315 6.33 19.47 25.78
N ILE A 316 6.59 18.16 25.72
CA ILE A 316 6.96 17.36 26.90
C ILE A 316 8.25 17.90 27.55
N PRO A 317 9.34 18.17 26.81
CA PRO A 317 10.53 18.81 27.38
C PRO A 317 10.26 20.20 27.96
N TYR A 318 9.39 20.99 27.32
CA TYR A 318 8.95 22.27 27.86
C TYR A 318 8.21 22.12 29.21
N LEU A 319 7.29 21.16 29.32
CA LEU A 319 6.59 20.84 30.57
C LEU A 319 7.58 20.44 31.67
N GLN A 320 8.55 19.57 31.37
CA GLN A 320 9.56 19.14 32.32
C GLN A 320 10.36 20.33 32.89
N LYS A 321 10.74 21.28 32.02
CA LYS A 321 11.40 22.53 32.44
C LYS A 321 10.49 23.39 33.32
N GLN A 322 9.21 23.54 32.98
CA GLN A 322 8.26 24.37 33.75
C GLN A 322 7.94 23.79 35.13
N VAL A 323 7.82 22.47 35.24
CA VAL A 323 7.59 21.77 36.50
C VAL A 323 8.81 21.88 37.42
N SER A 324 10.01 21.72 36.87
CA SER A 324 11.25 21.68 37.67
C SER A 324 11.75 23.08 38.05
N ARG A 325 11.35 24.12 37.32
CA ARG A 325 11.80 25.49 37.56
C ARG A 325 11.25 26.02 38.89
N LYS A 326 12.13 26.56 39.73
CA LYS A 326 11.74 27.31 40.93
C LYS A 326 10.87 28.51 40.53
N ASN A 327 9.72 28.69 41.17
CA ASN A 327 8.69 29.67 40.80
C ASN A 327 8.08 29.47 39.40
N GLY A 328 8.25 28.28 38.80
CA GLY A 328 7.61 27.92 37.53
C GLY A 328 6.08 27.87 37.67
N LEU A 329 5.38 28.22 36.59
CA LEU A 329 3.90 28.27 36.56
C LEU A 329 3.25 26.89 36.76
N LEU A 330 3.95 25.83 36.35
CA LEU A 330 3.53 24.44 36.49
C LEU A 330 4.32 23.69 37.57
N ASN A 331 5.03 24.39 38.44
CA ASN A 331 5.66 23.75 39.58
C ASN A 331 4.61 23.56 40.70
N PRO A 332 4.28 22.32 41.11
CA PRO A 332 3.27 22.06 42.12
C PRO A 332 3.55 22.76 43.46
N GLN A 333 4.83 22.87 43.85
CA GLN A 333 5.24 23.55 45.09
C GLN A 333 4.98 25.05 45.03
N THR A 334 5.25 25.70 43.89
CA THR A 334 4.96 27.14 43.73
C THR A 334 3.48 27.45 43.94
N LEU A 335 2.60 26.64 43.35
CA LEU A 335 1.16 26.81 43.52
C LEU A 335 0.71 26.48 44.94
N ALA A 336 1.19 25.37 45.50
CA ALA A 336 0.87 24.94 46.85
C ALA A 336 1.26 26.01 47.88
N MET A 337 2.46 26.57 47.78
CA MET A 337 2.95 27.65 48.64
C MET A 337 2.07 28.89 48.54
N ALA A 338 1.69 29.30 47.32
CA ALA A 338 0.82 30.47 47.13
C ALA A 338 -0.57 30.24 47.73
N ARG A 339 -1.12 29.02 47.61
CA ARG A 339 -2.45 28.65 48.11
C ARG A 339 -2.47 28.49 49.63
N SER A 340 -1.49 27.79 50.21
CA SER A 340 -1.35 27.64 51.67
C SER A 340 -1.15 28.98 52.35
N ARG A 341 -0.27 29.84 51.79
CA ARG A 341 -0.03 31.20 52.28
C ARG A 341 -1.30 32.06 52.24
N SER A 342 -2.09 31.95 51.18
CA SER A 342 -3.38 32.66 51.05
C SER A 342 -4.42 32.16 52.08
N TYR A 343 -4.39 30.88 52.44
CA TYR A 343 -5.32 30.29 53.40
C TYR A 343 -5.11 30.78 54.84
N PHE A 344 -3.84 30.91 55.26
CA PHE A 344 -3.45 31.27 56.63
C PHE A 344 -3.20 32.78 56.83
N ASN A 345 -3.09 33.58 55.78
CA ASN A 345 -2.89 35.03 55.91
C ASN A 345 -4.19 35.84 55.92
N GLY A 346 -4.08 37.06 56.47
CA GLY A 346 -5.18 38.01 56.58
C GLY A 346 -6.14 37.69 57.74
N ILE A 347 -7.19 38.51 57.88
CA ILE A 347 -8.13 38.43 59.02
C ILE A 347 -8.84 37.06 59.07
N ARG A 348 -9.24 36.50 57.91
CA ARG A 348 -9.84 35.16 57.83
C ARG A 348 -8.84 34.06 58.18
N GLY A 349 -7.59 34.20 57.78
CA GLY A 349 -6.51 33.27 58.14
C GLY A 349 -6.22 33.27 59.65
N LEU A 350 -6.20 34.45 60.27
CA LEU A 350 -6.06 34.60 61.73
C LEU A 350 -7.22 33.91 62.47
N TRP A 351 -8.46 34.12 62.02
CA TRP A 351 -9.63 33.43 62.58
C TRP A 351 -9.55 31.91 62.44
N ARG A 352 -9.13 31.40 61.28
CA ARG A 352 -8.90 29.96 61.07
C ARG A 352 -7.82 29.42 61.99
N PHE A 353 -6.72 30.15 62.16
CA PHE A 353 -5.62 29.77 63.05
C PHE A 353 -6.09 29.68 64.51
N VAL A 354 -6.81 30.69 65.01
CA VAL A 354 -7.41 30.67 66.35
C VAL A 354 -8.39 29.51 66.50
N ARG A 355 -9.25 29.29 65.50
CA ARG A 355 -10.20 28.16 65.50
C ARG A 355 -9.45 26.82 65.54
N MET A 356 -8.42 26.62 64.72
CA MET A 356 -7.60 25.39 64.73
C MET A 356 -6.91 25.17 66.09
N LEU A 357 -6.39 26.22 66.73
CA LEU A 357 -5.81 26.12 68.07
C LEU A 357 -6.85 25.65 69.10
N LEU A 358 -8.07 26.21 69.09
CA LEU A 358 -9.15 25.77 69.97
C LEU A 358 -9.53 24.30 69.75
N PHE A 359 -9.50 23.82 68.51
CA PHE A 359 -9.76 22.41 68.18
C PHE A 359 -8.58 21.48 68.54
N SER A 360 -7.33 21.96 68.53
CA SER A 360 -6.15 21.15 68.86
C SER A 360 -6.11 20.67 70.32
N PHE A 361 -6.78 21.36 71.24
CA PHE A 361 -6.97 20.92 72.63
C PHE A 361 -7.82 19.65 72.77
N SER A 362 -8.47 19.20 71.69
CA SER A 362 -9.29 17.97 71.65
C SER A 362 -8.55 16.73 71.10
N ALA A 363 -7.22 16.71 71.21
CA ALA A 363 -6.33 15.62 70.80
C ALA A 363 -6.28 15.35 69.28
N GLN A 364 -6.38 16.39 68.45
CA GLN A 364 -6.25 16.29 66.99
C GLN A 364 -5.00 16.99 66.46
N SER A 365 -4.48 16.50 65.33
CA SER A 365 -3.33 17.08 64.63
C SER A 365 -3.64 18.51 64.16
N LEU A 366 -2.78 19.46 64.54
CA LEU A 366 -2.83 20.82 64.03
C LEU A 366 -2.25 20.84 62.61
N ILE A 367 -3.00 21.36 61.63
CA ILE A 367 -2.46 21.56 60.29
C ILE A 367 -1.76 22.92 60.21
N SER A 368 -0.45 22.90 59.96
CA SER A 368 0.34 24.11 59.74
C SER A 368 0.28 24.53 58.26
N GLN A 369 0.74 25.75 57.96
CA GLN A 369 0.88 26.21 56.57
C GLN A 369 1.76 25.25 55.74
N ASN A 370 2.86 24.77 56.32
CA ASN A 370 3.79 23.86 55.64
C ASN A 370 3.14 22.49 55.37
N ILE A 371 2.36 21.95 56.32
CA ILE A 371 1.65 20.69 56.12
C ILE A 371 0.58 20.84 55.02
N LEU A 372 -0.17 21.95 55.01
CA LEU A 372 -1.15 22.20 53.95
C LEU A 372 -0.48 22.37 52.58
N GLU A 373 0.67 23.04 52.52
CA GLU A 373 1.48 23.15 51.31
C GLU A 373 1.93 21.77 50.80
N GLU A 374 2.49 20.94 51.68
CA GLU A 374 2.90 19.57 51.34
C GLU A 374 1.71 18.74 50.83
N LYS A 375 0.56 18.79 51.50
CA LYS A 375 -0.65 18.05 51.09
C LYS A 375 -1.18 18.50 49.73
N ILE A 376 -1.19 19.80 49.44
CA ILE A 376 -1.63 20.31 48.13
C ILE A 376 -0.64 19.90 47.02
N ALA A 377 0.67 20.00 47.28
CA ALA A 377 1.69 19.59 46.32
C ALA A 377 1.65 18.07 46.07
N GLU A 378 1.50 17.28 47.13
CA GLU A 378 1.35 15.82 47.07
C GLU A 378 0.11 15.44 46.25
N ALA A 379 -1.04 16.07 46.50
CA ALA A 379 -2.26 15.82 45.72
C ALA A 379 -2.06 16.09 44.22
N ILE A 380 -1.38 17.17 43.83
CA ILE A 380 -1.08 17.46 42.42
C ILE A 380 -0.09 16.43 41.83
N ASN A 381 0.91 16.03 42.61
CA ASN A 381 1.95 15.09 42.19
C ASN A 381 1.45 13.65 42.05
N THR A 382 0.42 13.26 42.79
CA THR A 382 -0.01 11.87 42.90
C THR A 382 -1.40 11.61 42.32
N CYS A 383 -2.18 12.65 41.99
CA CYS A 383 -3.52 12.48 41.39
C CYS A 383 -3.42 11.73 40.05
N PRO A 384 -4.03 10.53 39.94
CA PRO A 384 -3.88 9.67 38.76
C PRO A 384 -4.73 10.15 37.58
N THR A 385 -5.63 11.11 37.78
CA THR A 385 -6.57 11.61 36.78
C THR A 385 -6.34 13.10 36.49
N PHE A 386 -6.65 13.53 35.26
CA PHE A 386 -6.69 14.95 34.96
C PHE A 386 -7.97 15.55 35.55
N PHE A 387 -7.82 16.48 36.49
CA PHE A 387 -8.96 17.03 37.21
C PHE A 387 -9.60 18.19 36.46
N SER A 388 -10.80 17.98 35.92
CA SER A 388 -11.66 19.02 35.35
C SER A 388 -13.08 18.94 35.93
N THR A 389 -13.83 20.04 35.89
CA THR A 389 -15.21 20.09 36.38
C THR A 389 -16.18 19.24 35.56
N GLU A 390 -15.78 18.84 34.35
CA GLU A 390 -16.61 18.11 33.38
C GLU A 390 -16.18 16.64 33.23
N SER A 391 -15.13 16.20 33.95
CA SER A 391 -14.63 14.83 33.84
C SER A 391 -15.58 13.82 34.52
N PRO A 392 -15.89 12.67 33.88
CA PRO A 392 -16.58 11.55 34.54
C PRO A 392 -15.84 11.03 35.78
N ASP A 393 -14.54 11.34 35.93
CA ASP A 393 -13.70 10.96 37.06
C ASP A 393 -13.80 11.90 38.27
N ASN A 394 -14.75 12.84 38.28
CA ASN A 394 -14.91 13.81 39.37
C ASN A 394 -15.18 13.13 40.72
N ASN A 395 -15.91 12.01 40.71
CA ASN A 395 -16.16 11.20 41.91
C ASN A 395 -14.88 10.53 42.41
N GLN A 396 -14.07 9.95 41.52
CA GLN A 396 -12.79 9.34 41.87
C GLN A 396 -11.81 10.38 42.43
N THR A 397 -11.77 11.56 41.81
CA THR A 397 -10.89 12.64 42.23
C THR A 397 -11.33 13.25 43.57
N THR A 398 -12.64 13.34 43.83
CA THR A 398 -13.16 13.80 45.12
C THR A 398 -12.86 12.80 46.23
N SER A 399 -13.04 11.49 46.00
CA SER A 399 -12.65 10.45 46.94
C SER A 399 -11.14 10.43 47.20
N PHE A 400 -10.33 10.65 46.17
CA PHE A 400 -8.88 10.80 46.28
C PHE A 400 -8.48 12.01 47.13
N ILE A 401 -9.11 13.17 46.97
CA ILE A 401 -8.82 14.34 47.81
C ILE A 401 -9.24 14.10 49.26
N ASN A 402 -10.39 13.44 49.46
CA ASN A 402 -10.90 13.14 50.80
C ASN A 402 -9.93 12.29 51.63
N SER A 403 -9.21 11.35 51.01
CA SER A 403 -8.28 10.47 51.72
C SER A 403 -7.05 11.18 52.29
N PHE A 404 -6.65 12.33 51.74
CA PHE A 404 -5.56 13.15 52.31
C PHE A 404 -5.90 13.75 53.67
N PHE A 405 -7.19 13.85 53.98
CA PHE A 405 -7.71 14.58 55.14
C PHE A 405 -8.64 13.73 56.03
N ASP A 406 -8.61 12.40 55.90
CA ASP A 406 -9.44 11.49 56.70
C ASP A 406 -9.16 11.59 58.22
N GLU A 407 -7.95 12.01 58.60
CA GLU A 407 -7.55 12.22 60.00
C GLU A 407 -8.20 13.46 60.66
N TYR A 408 -8.81 14.37 59.88
CA TYR A 408 -9.42 15.60 60.37
C TYR A 408 -10.93 15.47 60.57
N LYS A 409 -11.47 16.13 61.60
CA LYS A 409 -12.92 16.16 61.84
C LYS A 409 -13.66 17.02 60.79
N SER A 410 -14.84 16.54 60.40
CA SER A 410 -15.83 17.30 59.64
C SER A 410 -16.79 18.01 60.62
N PRO A 411 -17.31 19.21 60.30
CA PRO A 411 -17.04 19.97 59.07
C PRO A 411 -15.71 20.73 59.10
N PHE A 412 -15.16 21.01 60.28
CA PHE A 412 -13.92 21.78 60.43
C PHE A 412 -12.84 20.98 61.18
N PRO A 413 -11.59 20.94 60.66
CA PRO A 413 -11.09 21.65 59.48
C PRO A 413 -11.27 20.89 58.15
N ARG A 414 -11.73 19.63 58.18
CA ARG A 414 -11.70 18.72 57.02
C ARG A 414 -12.29 19.30 55.74
N ASP A 415 -13.53 19.78 55.78
CA ASP A 415 -14.25 20.20 54.57
C ASP A 415 -13.59 21.43 53.93
N GLU A 416 -13.03 22.34 54.75
CA GLU A 416 -12.26 23.49 54.25
C GLU A 416 -10.94 23.06 53.58
N LEU A 417 -10.26 22.05 54.12
CA LEU A 417 -9.01 21.52 53.57
C LEU A 417 -9.24 20.78 52.25
N VAL A 418 -10.33 20.01 52.17
CA VAL A 418 -10.80 19.38 50.93
C VAL A 418 -11.12 20.44 49.87
N ASP A 419 -11.89 21.48 50.23
CA ASP A 419 -12.28 22.54 49.29
C ASP A 419 -11.08 23.33 48.75
N ILE A 420 -10.13 23.73 49.61
CA ILE A 420 -8.93 24.44 49.13
C ILE A 420 -8.05 23.56 48.25
N THR A 421 -7.90 22.27 48.58
CA THR A 421 -7.10 21.33 47.78
C THR A 421 -7.75 21.13 46.40
N LYS A 422 -9.07 20.91 46.37
CA LYS A 422 -9.86 20.82 45.13
C LYS A 422 -9.70 22.07 44.26
N LYS A 423 -9.85 23.27 44.83
CA LYS A 423 -9.66 24.54 44.11
C LYS A 423 -8.23 24.72 43.60
N SER A 424 -7.24 24.26 44.35
CA SER A 424 -5.83 24.33 43.95
C SER A 424 -5.54 23.41 42.76
N MET A 425 -6.04 22.17 42.80
CA MET A 425 -5.95 21.22 41.68
C MET A 425 -6.65 21.75 40.41
N LEU A 426 -7.86 22.32 40.52
CA LEU A 426 -8.55 22.97 39.39
C LEU A 426 -7.74 24.13 38.80
N THR A 427 -7.11 24.93 39.67
CA THR A 427 -6.26 26.03 39.23
C THR A 427 -5.07 25.49 38.44
N TYR A 428 -4.41 24.45 38.96
CA TYR A 428 -3.27 23.82 38.31
C TYR A 428 -3.65 23.27 36.93
N ALA A 429 -4.74 22.50 36.85
CA ALA A 429 -5.28 21.97 35.60
C ALA A 429 -5.61 23.07 34.59
N SER A 430 -6.21 24.18 35.03
CA SER A 430 -6.51 25.34 34.18
C SER A 430 -5.25 26.01 33.63
N ILE A 431 -4.18 26.12 34.44
CA ILE A 431 -2.90 26.67 33.99
C ILE A 431 -2.28 25.73 32.95
N LEU A 432 -2.24 24.42 33.21
CA LEU A 432 -1.73 23.42 32.28
C LEU A 432 -2.47 23.47 30.94
N PHE A 433 -3.80 23.52 30.98
CA PHE A 433 -4.63 23.62 29.79
C PHE A 433 -4.34 24.91 29.00
N LYS A 434 -4.21 26.06 29.67
CA LYS A 434 -3.84 27.34 29.03
C LYS A 434 -2.46 27.30 28.42
N VAL A 435 -1.50 26.65 29.07
CA VAL A 435 -0.13 26.48 28.56
C VAL A 435 -0.15 25.65 27.28
N PHE A 436 -0.87 24.52 27.27
CA PHE A 436 -1.04 23.68 26.08
C PHE A 436 -1.70 24.44 24.93
N HIS A 437 -2.81 25.14 25.18
CA HIS A 437 -3.55 25.87 24.14
C HIS A 437 -2.82 27.09 23.57
N LYS A 438 -1.81 27.60 24.28
CA LYS A 438 -0.99 28.73 23.84
C LYS A 438 0.39 28.31 23.33
N PHE A 439 0.74 27.03 23.43
CA PHE A 439 2.00 26.52 22.91
C PHE A 439 1.98 26.63 21.38
N LYS A 440 2.94 27.35 20.82
CA LYS A 440 3.02 27.57 19.37
C LYS A 440 3.44 26.27 18.69
N ALA A 441 2.74 25.93 17.62
CA ALA A 441 3.15 24.96 16.63
C ALA A 441 3.69 25.76 15.44
N GLU A 442 5.02 25.90 15.34
CA GLU A 442 5.65 26.52 14.17
C GLU A 442 5.78 25.43 13.10
N PRO A 443 5.08 25.54 11.95
CA PRO A 443 5.15 24.51 10.92
C PRO A 443 6.55 24.43 10.34
N GLU A 444 7.00 23.21 10.02
CA GLU A 444 8.19 23.00 9.18
C GLU A 444 8.01 23.67 7.81
N GLU A 445 9.11 24.09 7.17
CA GLU A 445 9.05 24.71 5.84
C GLU A 445 8.46 23.74 4.80
N GLY A 446 7.38 24.15 4.12
CA GLY A 446 6.77 23.39 3.01
C GLY A 446 5.32 22.93 3.22
N VAL A 447 4.70 23.19 4.37
CA VAL A 447 3.27 22.89 4.58
C VAL A 447 2.39 24.04 4.06
N GLU A 448 1.34 23.72 3.27
CA GLU A 448 0.44 24.68 2.59
C GLU A 448 -0.08 25.82 3.51
N GLU A 449 -0.43 26.98 2.92
CA GLU A 449 -0.81 28.22 3.62
C GLU A 449 -1.91 28.09 4.70
N GLU A 450 -2.67 26.99 4.73
CA GLU A 450 -3.66 26.65 5.76
C GLU A 450 -3.06 26.38 7.17
N HIS A 451 -1.73 26.47 7.31
CA HIS A 451 -0.98 26.14 8.54
C HIS A 451 -0.26 27.31 9.22
N ARG A 452 -0.51 28.57 8.82
CA ARG A 452 0.08 29.72 9.52
C ARG A 452 -0.29 29.71 11.01
N VAL A 453 0.74 29.65 11.86
CA VAL A 453 0.74 29.74 13.34
C VAL A 453 -0.47 29.06 13.99
N MET A 454 -0.41 27.73 14.10
CA MET A 454 -1.37 26.97 14.90
C MET A 454 -0.86 26.84 16.33
N THR A 455 -1.75 26.66 17.30
CA THR A 455 -1.34 26.23 18.65
C THR A 455 -1.57 24.75 18.81
N LEU A 456 -0.85 24.11 19.73
CA LEU A 456 -0.98 22.68 20.00
C LEU A 456 -2.43 22.29 20.34
N GLY A 457 -3.12 23.13 21.13
CA GLY A 457 -4.56 22.97 21.40
C GLY A 457 -5.44 22.97 20.15
N ARG A 458 -5.27 23.96 19.27
CA ARG A 458 -6.04 24.03 18.00
C ARG A 458 -5.75 22.84 17.08
N LEU A 459 -4.52 22.33 17.09
CA LEU A 459 -4.16 21.15 16.31
C LEU A 459 -4.84 19.89 16.87
N SER A 460 -4.86 19.71 18.20
CA SER A 460 -5.59 18.65 18.87
C SER A 460 -7.09 18.68 18.54
N ASP A 461 -7.74 19.85 18.66
CA ASP A 461 -9.16 20.02 18.34
C ASP A 461 -9.46 19.63 16.88
N LYS A 462 -8.58 20.03 15.95
CA LYS A 462 -8.72 19.68 14.53
C LYS A 462 -8.58 18.18 14.28
N ILE A 463 -7.67 17.50 14.98
CA ILE A 463 -7.48 16.05 14.87
C ILE A 463 -8.75 15.34 15.35
N GLU A 464 -9.26 15.70 16.53
CA GLU A 464 -10.45 15.10 17.13
C GLU A 464 -11.69 15.31 16.24
N ILE A 465 -11.94 16.54 15.79
CA ILE A 465 -13.07 16.86 14.89
C ILE A 465 -12.98 16.05 13.58
N ARG A 466 -11.79 15.93 12.99
CA ARG A 466 -11.61 15.17 11.74
C ARG A 466 -11.77 13.68 11.95
N ALA A 467 -11.24 13.12 13.04
CA ALA A 467 -11.43 11.72 13.38
C ALA A 467 -12.92 11.41 13.59
N GLU A 468 -13.64 12.29 14.29
CA GLU A 468 -15.08 12.15 14.53
C GLU A 468 -15.90 12.28 13.24
N ASN A 469 -15.53 13.19 12.34
CA ASN A 469 -16.17 13.30 11.02
C ASN A 469 -15.97 12.04 10.19
N LEU A 470 -14.78 11.43 10.25
CA LEU A 470 -14.48 10.17 9.55
C LEU A 470 -15.32 9.01 10.11
N ARG A 471 -15.46 8.94 11.45
CA ARG A 471 -16.33 7.97 12.13
C ARG A 471 -17.80 8.14 11.70
N LYS A 472 -18.34 9.36 11.78
CA LYS A 472 -19.72 9.67 11.35
C LYS A 472 -19.95 9.36 9.89
N TYR A 473 -18.96 9.61 9.04
CA TYR A 473 -19.03 9.27 7.63
C TYR A 473 -19.21 7.77 7.44
N ARG A 474 -18.35 6.95 8.06
CA ARG A 474 -18.46 5.48 8.02
C ARG A 474 -19.82 4.99 8.48
N GLU A 475 -20.27 5.43 9.67
CA GLU A 475 -21.54 5.03 10.26
C GLU A 475 -22.75 5.38 9.38
N LYS A 476 -22.69 6.49 8.66
CA LYS A 476 -23.76 6.89 7.73
C LYS A 476 -23.93 5.91 6.56
N PHE A 477 -22.86 5.27 6.10
CA PHE A 477 -22.92 4.31 4.99
C PHE A 477 -23.23 2.89 5.49
N GLU A 478 -22.65 2.46 6.62
CA GLU A 478 -22.98 1.18 7.24
C GLU A 478 -24.48 1.05 7.56
N ASN A 479 -25.10 2.12 8.06
CA ASN A 479 -26.54 2.12 8.37
C ASN A 479 -27.45 2.18 7.14
N LYS A 480 -26.94 2.62 5.98
CA LYS A 480 -27.71 2.67 4.72
C LYS A 480 -27.74 1.34 3.99
N ASP A 481 -26.74 0.49 4.18
CA ASP A 481 -26.67 -0.84 3.57
C ASP A 481 -27.40 -1.89 4.44
N ALA A 482 -27.76 -1.55 5.68
CA ALA A 482 -28.54 -2.39 6.60
C ALA A 482 -30.08 -2.16 6.55
N SER A 483 -30.52 -1.18 5.76
CA SER A 483 -31.93 -0.80 5.54
C SER A 483 -32.34 -1.00 4.09
#